data_AF-A0A929Y9T0-F1
#
_entry.id   AF-A0A929Y9T0-F1
#
_cell.length_a   1.000
_cell.length_b   1.000
_cell.length_c   1.000
_cell.angle_alpha   90.00
_cell.angle_beta   90.00
_cell.angle_gamma   90.00
#
_symmetry.space_group_name_H-M   'P 1'
#
loop_
_entity.id
_entity.type
_entity.pdbx_description
1 polymer ?
#
loop_
_entity_poly.entity_id
_entity_poly.type
_entity_poly.pdbx_seq_one_letter_code
_entity_poly.pdbx_strand_id
1 'polypeptide(L)' 'MSRTGQVEIKMTHDQIARYIGSAREVVSRMLKYFVSEKMVELSRGGIRIVDKEKLRRLAG' A
#
# COMPACT_ATOMS: atom_id res chain seq x y z
N MET A 1 19.04 -15.32 -10.07
CA MET A 1 17.71 -14.90 -10.52
C MET A 1 16.95 -14.36 -9.32
N SER A 2 16.95 -13.04 -9.16
CA SER A 2 16.44 -12.37 -7.96
C SER A 2 14.91 -12.46 -7.92
N ARG A 3 14.35 -13.22 -6.97
CA ARG A 3 12.93 -13.10 -6.59
C ARG A 3 12.75 -11.72 -5.98
N THR A 4 12.50 -10.70 -6.80
CA THR A 4 11.98 -9.43 -6.31
C THR A 4 10.65 -9.73 -5.65
N GLY A 5 10.67 -9.75 -4.31
CA GLY A 5 9.55 -10.14 -3.46
C GLY A 5 8.45 -9.08 -3.48
N GLN A 6 7.86 -8.84 -4.65
CA GLN A 6 6.66 -8.04 -4.82
C GLN A 6 5.55 -8.73 -4.05
N VAL A 7 5.00 -8.03 -3.06
CA VAL A 7 3.84 -8.51 -2.31
C VAL A 7 2.63 -7.77 -2.85
N GLU A 8 1.73 -8.53 -3.44
CA GLU A 8 0.43 -8.03 -3.87
C GLU A 8 -0.59 -8.27 -2.75
N ILE A 9 -1.14 -7.18 -2.24
CA ILE A 9 -2.23 -7.17 -1.29
C ILE A 9 -3.52 -7.01 -2.10
N LYS A 10 -4.30 -8.08 -2.21
CA LYS A 10 -5.62 -8.07 -2.86
C LYS A 10 -6.67 -7.56 -1.86
N MET A 11 -6.62 -6.27 -1.57
CA MET A 11 -7.55 -5.64 -0.66
C MET A 11 -7.96 -4.26 -1.18
N THR A 12 -9.24 -3.94 -1.04
CA THR A 12 -9.75 -2.64 -1.46
C THR A 12 -9.47 -1.56 -0.43
N HIS A 13 -9.50 -0.30 -0.87
CA HIS A 13 -9.40 0.87 0.01
C HIS A 13 -10.41 0.80 1.18
N ASP A 14 -11.63 0.32 0.93
CA ASP A 14 -12.68 0.19 1.94
C ASP A 14 -12.33 -0.87 3.01
N GLN A 15 -11.83 -2.03 2.56
CA GLN A 15 -11.42 -3.10 3.46
C GLN A 15 -10.24 -2.68 4.35
N ILE A 16 -9.26 -1.95 3.80
CA ILE A 16 -8.14 -1.39 4.57
C ILE A 16 -8.65 -0.39 5.61
N ALA A 17 -9.54 0.52 5.19
CA ALA A 17 -10.14 1.51 6.08
C ALA A 17 -10.87 0.87 7.24
N ARG A 18 -11.70 -0.16 6.98
CA ARG A 18 -12.36 -0.95 8.02
C ARG A 18 -11.38 -1.65 8.95
N TYR A 19 -10.30 -2.21 8.41
CA TYR A 19 -9.30 -2.95 9.20
C TYR A 19 -8.56 -2.05 10.19
N ILE A 20 -8.24 -0.81 9.81
CA ILE A 20 -7.52 0.15 10.67
C ILE A 20 -8.47 1.09 11.43
N GLY A 21 -9.78 0.88 11.33
CA GLY A 21 -10.78 1.76 11.98
C GLY A 21 -10.75 3.20 11.49
N SER A 22 -10.47 3.42 10.20
CA SER A 22 -10.37 4.75 9.59
C SER A 22 -11.35 4.93 8.43
N ALA A 23 -11.40 6.15 7.89
CA ALA A 23 -12.23 6.47 6.73
C ALA A 23 -11.50 6.13 5.42
N ARG A 24 -12.25 5.67 4.40
CA ARG A 24 -11.72 5.36 3.06
C ARG A 24 -10.95 6.54 2.45
N GLU A 25 -11.37 7.77 2.70
CA GLU A 25 -10.68 8.97 2.21
C GLU A 25 -9.29 9.15 2.80
N VAL A 26 -9.10 8.84 4.09
CA VAL A 26 -7.80 8.92 4.76
C VAL A 26 -6.86 7.87 4.18
N VAL A 27 -7.34 6.64 4.03
CA VAL A 27 -6.57 5.55 3.40
C VAL A 27 -6.21 5.87 1.95
N SER A 28 -7.14 6.44 1.18
CA SER A 28 -6.88 6.87 -0.20
C SER A 28 -5.78 7.93 -0.27
N ARG A 29 -5.79 8.92 0.63
CA ARG A 29 -4.72 9.93 0.73
C ARG A 29 -3.36 9.30 1.09
N MET A 30 -3.32 8.40 2.08
CA MET A 30 -2.09 7.71 2.45
C MET A 30 -1.53 6.86 1.32
N LEU A 31 -2.39 6.11 0.62
CA LEU A 31 -1.98 5.29 -0.50
C LEU A 31 -1.48 6.12 -1.68
N LYS A 32 -2.09 7.28 -1.98
CA LYS A 32 -1.57 8.22 -2.98
C LYS A 32 -0.18 8.72 -2.60
N TYR A 33 0.08 9.01 -1.34
CA TYR A 33 1.41 9.41 -0.87
C TYR A 33 2.43 8.29 -1.09
N PHE A 34 2.12 7.05 -0.72
CA PHE A 34 3.02 5.91 -0.94
C PHE A 34 3.29 5.66 -2.44
N VAL A 35 2.32 5.92 -3.32
CA VAL A 35 2.53 5.86 -4.78
C VAL A 35 3.48 6.97 -5.24
N SER A 36 3.28 8.20 -4.77
CA SER A 36 4.15 9.34 -5.09
C SER A 36 5.60 9.07 -4.70
N GLU A 37 5.81 8.45 -3.55
CA GLU A 37 7.13 8.08 -3.02
C GLU A 37 7.73 6.80 -3.66
N LYS A 38 7.04 6.22 -4.64
CA LYS A 38 7.39 4.97 -5.34
C LYS A 38 7.55 3.78 -4.38
N MET A 39 6.77 3.76 -3.30
CA MET A 39 6.78 2.69 -2.31
C MET A 39 5.77 1.59 -2.64
N VAL A 40 4.62 1.98 -3.20
CA VAL A 40 3.55 1.07 -3.64
C VAL A 40 3.03 1.47 -5.03
N GLU A 41 2.36 0.54 -5.68
CA GLU A 41 1.55 0.77 -6.87
C GLU A 41 0.11 0.35 -6.59
N LEU A 42 -0.83 1.13 -7.07
CA LEU A 42 -2.25 0.80 -6.97
C LEU A 42 -2.69 0.07 -8.23
N SER A 43 -3.39 -1.04 -8.05
CA SER A 43 -4.03 -1.78 -9.14
C SER A 43 -5.53 -1.87 -8.86
N ARG A 44 -6.31 -2.28 -9.87
CA ARG A 44 -7.75 -2.43 -9.70
C ARG A 44 -8.03 -3.56 -8.70
N GLY A 45 -8.46 -3.19 -7.50
CA GLY A 45 -8.79 -4.15 -6.43
C GLY A 45 -7.59 -4.65 -5.63
N GLY A 46 -6.42 -4.00 -5.75
CA GLY A 46 -5.23 -4.40 -5.00
C GLY A 46 -4.16 -3.32 -4.91
N ILE A 47 -3.18 -3.61 -4.06
CA ILE A 47 -2.01 -2.76 -3.82
C ILE A 47 -0.78 -3.64 -4.00
N ARG A 48 0.14 -3.22 -4.85
CA ARG A 48 1.42 -3.89 -5.05
C ARG A 48 2.50 -3.14 -4.28
N ILE A 49 3.22 -3.83 -3.41
CA ILE A 49 4.37 -3.25 -2.73
C ILE A 49 5.58 -3.34 -3.65
N VAL A 50 6.13 -2.17 -4.01
CA VAL A 50 7.32 -2.03 -4.86
C VAL A 50 8.58 -1.96 -4.00
N ASP A 51 8.53 -1.23 -2.89
CA ASP A 51 9.65 -1.03 -1.98
C ASP A 51 9.23 -1.26 -0.52
N LYS A 52 9.51 -2.48 -0.04
CA LYS A 52 9.21 -2.88 1.34
C LYS A 52 10.10 -2.17 2.36
N GLU A 53 11.33 -1.84 1.99
CA GLU A 53 12.27 -1.22 2.93
C GLU A 53 11.84 0.20 3.26
N LYS A 54 11.44 0.98 2.25
CA LYS A 54 10.88 2.32 2.46
C LYS A 54 9.63 2.30 3.33
N LEU A 55 8.68 1.39 3.05
CA LEU A 55 7.48 1.24 3.89
C LEU A 55 7.85 0.90 5.34
N ARG A 56 8.81 -0.01 5.53
CA ARG A 56 9.25 -0.42 6.86
C ARG A 56 9.91 0.73 7.64
N ARG A 57 10.61 1.65 6.97
CA ARG A 57 11.17 2.86 7.59
C ARG A 57 10.09 3.87 8.04
N LEU A 58 8.92 3.89 7.40
CA LEU A 58 7.79 4.73 7.82
C LEU A 58 6.98 4.12 8.96
N ALA A 59 7.00 2.79 9.09
CA ALA A 59 6.30 2.06 10.13
C ALA A 59 7.16 1.77 11.38
N GLY A 60 8.42 2.23 11.38
CA GLY A 60 9.41 2.01 12.44
C GLY A 60 9.65 3.24 13.28
#